data_AF-A0A291HLC8-F1
#
_entry.id   AF-A0A291HLC8-F1
#
_cell.length_a   1.000
_cell.length_b   1.000
_cell.length_c   1.000
_cell.angle_alpha   90.00
_cell.angle_beta   90.00
_cell.angle_gamma   90.00
#
_symmetry.space_group_name_H-M   'P 1'
#
loop_
_entity.id
_entity.type
_entity.pdbx_description
1 polymer ?
#
loop_
_entity_poly.entity_id
_entity_poly.type
_entity_poly.pdbx_seq_one_letter_code
_entity_poly.pdbx_strand_id
1 'polypeptide(L)'
;MLDQVGRKMIMRRPWGVITLGIAFFFFPYSFSKFILNRSAIVDDAGAERKLKCDVDIFGSVGHVILWIIISILTLGIGYFFYFYKVWNYALNNTKTVAA
;
A
#
# COMPACT_ATOMS: atom_id res chain seq x y z
N MET A 1 -33.63 -14.55 -26.73
CA MET A 1 -34.08 -14.46 -25.32
C MET A 1 -33.02 -14.93 -24.30
N LEU A 2 -31.90 -15.54 -24.72
CA LEU A 2 -30.85 -16.06 -23.83
C LEU A 2 -29.74 -15.06 -23.42
N ASP A 3 -29.64 -13.88 -24.06
CA ASP A 3 -28.61 -12.86 -23.74
C ASP A 3 -28.89 -11.97 -22.52
N GLN A 4 -30.11 -11.97 -22.00
CA GLN A 4 -30.50 -11.13 -20.86
C GLN A 4 -30.16 -11.79 -19.51
N VAL A 5 -30.09 -13.14 -19.47
CA VAL A 5 -29.78 -13.91 -18.24
C VAL A 5 -28.28 -13.92 -17.95
N GLY A 6 -27.42 -14.02 -18.98
CA GLY A 6 -25.96 -13.99 -18.82
C GLY A 6 -25.42 -12.63 -18.34
N ARG A 7 -26.01 -11.52 -18.79
CA ARG A 7 -25.62 -10.15 -18.37
C ARG A 7 -26.07 -9.76 -16.96
N LYS A 8 -27.16 -10.35 -16.45
CA LYS A 8 -27.55 -10.15 -15.04
C LYS A 8 -26.69 -10.93 -14.05
N MET A 9 -26.03 -12.00 -14.50
CA MET A 9 -25.18 -12.83 -13.65
C MET A 9 -23.75 -12.27 -13.52
N ILE A 10 -23.24 -11.57 -14.55
CA ILE A 10 -21.92 -10.91 -14.50
C ILE A 10 -21.92 -9.64 -13.62
N MET A 11 -23.06 -8.94 -13.52
CA MET A 11 -23.19 -7.69 -12.75
C MET A 11 -23.55 -7.91 -11.27
N ARG A 12 -23.51 -9.15 -10.80
CA ARG A 12 -23.86 -9.54 -9.42
C ARG A 12 -22.71 -10.22 -8.67
N ARG A 13 -21.50 -10.17 -9.25
CA ARG A 13 -20.30 -10.80 -8.73
C ARG A 13 -19.59 -9.81 -7.79
N PRO A 14 -19.71 -9.94 -6.45
CA PRO A 14 -19.07 -9.02 -5.49
C PRO A 14 -17.53 -9.08 -5.52
N TRP A 15 -16.96 -9.95 -6.36
CA TRP A 15 -15.53 -10.08 -6.63
C TRP A 15 -14.84 -8.73 -6.88
N GLY A 16 -15.49 -7.78 -7.58
CA GLY A 16 -14.93 -6.45 -7.77
C GLY A 16 -14.70 -5.69 -6.46
N VAL A 17 -15.64 -5.76 -5.52
CA VAL A 17 -15.54 -5.07 -4.21
C VAL A 17 -14.47 -5.71 -3.34
N ILE A 18 -14.36 -7.04 -3.38
CA ILE A 18 -13.37 -7.80 -2.63
C ILE A 18 -11.96 -7.51 -3.17
N THR A 19 -11.77 -7.56 -4.50
CA THR A 19 -10.49 -7.22 -5.13
C THR A 19 -10.09 -5.77 -4.90
N LEU A 20 -11.05 -4.84 -4.96
CA LEU A 20 -10.80 -3.41 -4.73
C LEU A 20 -10.43 -3.13 -3.27
N GLY A 21 -11.10 -3.78 -2.31
CA GLY A 21 -10.76 -3.68 -0.89
C GLY A 21 -9.36 -4.22 -0.57
N ILE A 22 -9.02 -5.41 -1.09
CA ILE A 22 -7.68 -5.99 -0.91
C ILE A 22 -6.62 -5.08 -1.55
N ALA A 23 -6.84 -4.64 -2.80
CA ALA A 23 -5.92 -3.73 -3.49
C ALA A 23 -5.70 -2.42 -2.72
N PHE A 24 -6.75 -1.87 -2.10
CA PHE A 24 -6.64 -0.68 -1.25
C PHE A 24 -5.69 -0.88 -0.06
N PHE A 25 -5.65 -2.07 0.56
CA PHE A 25 -4.70 -2.35 1.64
C PHE A 25 -3.24 -2.44 1.19
N PHE A 26 -2.99 -2.93 -0.02
CA PHE A 26 -1.63 -3.03 -0.60
C PHE A 26 -1.14 -1.71 -1.22
N PHE A 27 -2.07 -0.87 -1.70
CA PHE A 27 -1.78 0.40 -2.34
C PHE A 27 -0.79 1.31 -1.58
N PRO A 28 -0.94 1.59 -0.26
CA PRO A 28 -0.04 2.50 0.44
C PRO A 28 1.42 2.02 0.51
N TYR A 29 1.66 0.70 0.57
CA TYR A 29 3.02 0.15 0.55
C TYR A 29 3.69 0.33 -0.81
N SER A 30 2.99 -0.03 -1.89
CA SER A 30 3.51 0.15 -3.25
C SER A 30 3.69 1.62 -3.60
N PHE A 31 2.76 2.49 -3.20
CA PHE A 31 2.83 3.92 -3.42
C PHE A 31 4.00 4.56 -2.66
N SER A 32 4.18 4.25 -1.37
CA SER A 32 5.29 4.77 -0.58
C SER A 32 6.64 4.39 -1.21
N LYS A 33 6.81 3.12 -1.61
CA LYS A 33 8.03 2.64 -2.27
C LYS A 33 8.28 3.33 -3.61
N PHE A 34 7.23 3.56 -4.40
CA PHE A 34 7.35 4.26 -5.68
C PHE A 34 7.84 5.70 -5.51
N ILE A 35 7.24 6.45 -4.58
CA ILE A 35 7.64 7.84 -4.29
C ILE A 35 9.07 7.88 -3.75
N LEU A 36 9.37 7.03 -2.75
CA LEU A 36 10.69 6.98 -2.12
C LEU A 36 11.81 6.59 -3.08
N ASN A 37 11.58 5.60 -3.94
CA ASN A 37 12.58 5.16 -4.93
C ASN A 37 12.81 6.20 -6.05
N ARG A 38 11.93 7.19 -6.20
CA ARG A 38 12.06 8.31 -7.14
C ARG A 38 12.63 9.57 -6.49
N SER A 39 12.62 9.66 -5.17
CA SER A 39 13.22 10.78 -4.44
C SER A 39 14.73 10.59 -4.27
N ALA A 40 15.48 11.65 -4.56
CA ALA A 40 16.88 11.81 -4.18
C ALA A 40 16.97 12.92 -3.13
N ILE A 41 17.83 12.75 -2.14
CA ILE A 41 18.18 13.81 -1.21
C ILE A 41 19.46 14.49 -1.70
N VAL A 42 19.48 15.81 -1.68
CA VAL A 42 20.69 16.60 -1.93
C VAL A 42 21.28 16.90 -0.55
N ASP A 43 22.48 16.38 -0.31
CA ASP A 43 23.25 16.68 0.90
C ASP A 43 23.66 18.16 0.93
N ASP A 44 24.01 18.72 2.09
CA ASP A 44 24.46 20.12 2.23
C ASP A 44 25.73 20.39 1.40
N ALA A 45 26.50 19.33 1.13
CA ALA A 45 27.66 19.33 0.22
C ALA A 45 27.31 19.27 -1.29
N GLY A 46 26.03 19.31 -1.67
CA GLY A 46 25.56 19.25 -3.06
C GLY A 46 25.59 17.85 -3.70
N ALA A 47 25.84 16.79 -2.92
CA ALA A 47 25.86 15.42 -3.41
C ALA A 47 24.44 14.83 -3.44
N GLU A 48 23.98 14.38 -4.61
CA GLU A 48 22.72 13.65 -4.76
C GLU A 48 22.87 12.22 -4.23
N ARG A 49 22.11 11.86 -3.19
CA ARG A 49 22.00 10.48 -2.69
C ARG A 49 20.60 9.97 -2.98
N LYS A 50 20.49 8.86 -3.70
CA LYS A 50 19.19 8.25 -3.99
C LYS A 50 18.65 7.55 -2.75
N LEU A 51 17.36 7.71 -2.48
CA LEU A 51 16.69 6.99 -1.39
C LEU A 51 16.30 5.60 -1.90
N LYS A 52 16.93 4.55 -1.37
CA LYS A 52 16.54 3.16 -1.66
C LYS A 52 15.72 2.64 -0.49
N CYS A 53 14.45 2.41 -0.75
CA CYS A 53 13.52 1.89 0.24
C CYS A 53 13.49 0.35 0.13
N ASP A 54 14.17 -0.32 1.05
CA ASP A 54 14.18 -1.79 1.16
C ASP A 54 12.99 -2.28 2.01
N VAL A 55 11.81 -1.75 1.73
CA VAL A 55 10.58 -2.24 2.37
C VAL A 55 10.15 -3.47 1.60
N ASP A 56 10.35 -4.62 2.24
CA ASP A 56 9.83 -5.89 1.78
C ASP A 56 8.39 -6.06 2.27
N ILE A 57 7.46 -6.15 1.32
CA ILE A 57 6.02 -6.23 1.59
C ILE A 57 5.70 -7.57 2.28
N PHE A 58 6.48 -8.62 2.03
CA PHE A 58 6.35 -9.91 2.70
C PHE A 58 6.93 -9.88 4.12
N GLY A 59 8.05 -9.18 4.35
CA GLY A 59 8.59 -8.95 5.70
C GLY A 59 7.67 -8.11 6.58
N SER A 60 6.89 -7.22 5.97
CA SER A 60 5.91 -6.35 6.66
C SER A 60 4.52 -6.97 6.80
N VAL A 61 4.29 -8.20 6.29
CA VAL A 61 2.95 -8.79 6.18
C VAL A 61 2.27 -8.94 7.55
N GLY A 62 3.04 -9.18 8.62
CA GLY A 62 2.52 -9.25 9.99
C GLY A 62 1.91 -7.92 10.46
N HIS A 63 2.49 -6.79 10.06
CA HIS A 63 1.95 -5.46 10.37
C HIS A 63 0.64 -5.21 9.63
N VAL A 64 0.59 -5.60 8.35
CA VAL A 64 -0.61 -5.46 7.50
C VAL A 64 -1.77 -6.28 8.03
N ILE A 65 -1.53 -7.54 8.38
CA ILE A 65 -2.57 -8.44 8.92
C ILE A 65 -3.16 -7.90 10.22
N LEU A 66 -2.31 -7.40 11.12
CA LEU A 66 -2.76 -6.80 12.38
C LEU A 66 -3.66 -5.57 12.14
N TRP A 67 -3.30 -4.72 11.18
CA TRP A 67 -4.13 -3.58 10.81
C TRP A 67 -5.41 -3.94 10.07
N ILE A 68 -5.43 -5.01 9.28
CA ILE A 68 -6.65 -5.55 8.68
C ILE A 68 -7.64 -5.95 9.79
N ILE A 69 -7.17 -6.66 10.82
CA ILE A 69 -8.01 -7.04 11.97
C ILE A 69 -8.59 -5.80 12.68
N ILE A 70 -7.75 -4.79 12.96
CA ILE A 70 -8.18 -3.54 13.59
C ILE A 70 -9.19 -2.79 12.70
N SER A 71 -8.95 -2.74 11.39
CA SER A 71 -9.86 -2.08 10.45
C SER A 71 -11.24 -2.75 10.43
N ILE A 72 -11.31 -4.08 10.54
CA ILE A 72 -12.58 -4.82 10.61
C ILE A 72 -13.30 -4.50 11.93
N LEU A 73 -12.57 -4.51 13.05
CA LEU A 73 -13.13 -4.19 14.37
C LEU A 73 -13.64 -2.74 14.47
N THR A 74 -13.03 -1.81 13.73
CA THR A 74 -13.35 -0.38 13.76
C THR A 74 -14.23 0.09 12.60
N LEU A 75 -14.86 -0.83 11.85
CA LEU A 75 -15.68 -0.54 10.67
C LEU A 75 -14.95 0.33 9.61
N GLY A 76 -13.65 0.12 9.45
CA GLY A 76 -12.82 0.81 8.45
C GLY A 76 -12.12 2.07 8.96
N ILE A 77 -12.42 2.58 10.16
CA ILE A 77 -11.76 3.78 10.71
C ILE A 77 -10.26 3.53 10.95
N GLY A 78 -9.89 2.31 11.35
CA GLY A 78 -8.49 1.91 11.50
C GLY A 78 -7.66 2.05 10.22
N TYR A 79 -8.29 2.07 9.04
CA TYR A 79 -7.59 2.27 7.78
C TYR A 79 -6.89 3.64 7.68
N PHE A 80 -7.51 4.70 8.20
CA PHE A 80 -6.89 6.03 8.19
C PHE A 80 -5.58 6.04 9.01
N PHE A 81 -5.60 5.43 10.19
CA PHE A 81 -4.41 5.32 11.03
C PHE A 81 -3.35 4.40 10.41
N TYR A 82 -3.77 3.30 9.79
CA TYR A 82 -2.89 2.39 9.06
C TYR A 82 -2.10 3.14 7.99
N PHE A 83 -2.74 3.99 7.19
CA PHE A 83 -2.07 4.75 6.13
C PHE A 83 -0.91 5.59 6.67
N TYR A 84 -1.14 6.35 7.76
CA TYR A 84 -0.09 7.14 8.40
C TYR A 84 1.03 6.28 8.98
N LYS A 85 0.70 5.15 9.60
CA LYS A 85 1.68 4.22 10.17
C LYS A 85 2.54 3.56 9.11
N VAL A 86 1.95 3.15 7.99
CA VAL A 86 2.66 2.57 6.85
C VAL A 86 3.68 3.55 6.29
N TRP A 87 3.29 4.82 6.13
CA TRP A 87 4.20 5.84 5.63
C TRP A 87 5.41 6.03 6.54
N ASN A 88 5.18 6.16 7.85
CA ASN A 88 6.26 6.27 8.84
C ASN A 88 7.15 5.02 8.86
N TYR A 89 6.55 3.83 8.75
CA TYR A 89 7.30 2.58 8.68
C TYR A 89 8.18 2.53 7.42
N ALA A 90 7.66 2.99 6.27
CA ALA A 90 8.42 3.05 5.03
C ALA A 90 9.61 4.03 5.13
N LEU A 91 9.40 5.20 5.75
CA LEU A 91 10.47 6.17 5.99
C LEU A 91 11.55 5.62 6.92
N ASN A 92 11.17 4.99 8.04
CA ASN A 92 12.11 4.44 9.02
C ASN A 92 12.99 3.30 8.46
N ASN A 93 12.53 2.62 7.42
CA ASN A 93 13.28 1.54 6.75
C ASN A 93 13.96 2.00 5.45
N THR A 94 13.93 3.30 5.16
CA THR A 94 14.63 3.85 3.98
C THR A 94 16.10 4.05 4.29
N LYS A 95 16.97 3.64 3.35
CA LYS A 95 18.42 3.85 3.44
C LYS A 95 18.85 4.78 2.31
N THR A 96 19.77 5.69 2.61
CA THR A 96 20.42 6.53 1.61
C THR A 96 21.50 5.70 0.92
N VAL A 97 21.47 5.63 -0.40
CA VAL A 97 22.51 4.98 -1.19
C VAL A 97 23.30 6.10 -1.88
N ALA A 98 24.62 6.07 -1.76
CA ALA A 98 25.48 6.97 -2.52
C ALA A 98 25.23 6.71 -4.02
N ALA A 99 24.91 7.77 -4.77
CA ALA A 99 24.65 7.68 -6.21
C ALA A 99 25.91 7.31 -6.99
#